data_AF-X1EZ19-F1
#
_entry.id   AF-X1EZ19-F1
#
_cell.length_a   1.000
_cell.length_b   1.000
_cell.length_c   1.000
_cell.angle_alpha   90.00
_cell.angle_beta   90.00
_cell.angle_gamma   90.00
#
_symmetry.space_group_name_H-M   'P 1'
#
loop_
_entity.id
_entity.type
_entity.pdbx_description
1 polymer ?
#
loop_
_entity_poly.entity_id
_entity_poly.type
_entity_poly.pdbx_seq_one_letter_code
_entity_poly.pdbx_strand_id
1 'polypeptide(L)' 'MTKEQVEVSWGKPRDINKSVGSWGVHEQWIYRKFSHSTYLYFENGILTSWQD' A
#
# COMPACT_ATOMS: atom_id res chain seq x y z
N MET A 1 -9.48 -3.28 4.41
CA MET A 1 -9.24 -1.89 4.84
C MET A 1 -9.11 -1.04 3.58
N THR A 2 -9.86 0.05 3.45
CA THR A 2 -9.71 0.97 2.31
C THR A 2 -8.43 1.79 2.46
N LYS A 3 -8.00 2.46 1.39
CA LYS A 3 -6.80 3.31 1.41
C LYS A 3 -6.89 4.41 2.46
N GLU A 4 -8.06 5.03 2.60
CA GLU A 4 -8.32 6.09 3.58
C GLU A 4 -8.20 5.55 5.01
N GLN A 5 -8.73 4.35 5.26
CA GLN A 5 -8.59 3.69 6.56
C GLN A 5 -7.13 3.34 6.88
N VAL A 6 -6.36 2.94 5.87
CA VAL A 6 -4.91 2.70 6.03
C VAL A 6 -4.19 4.00 6.33
N GLU A 7 -4.45 5.09 5.59
CA GLU A 7 -3.80 6.39 5.85
C GLU A 7 -4.09 6.92 7.26
N VAL A 8 -5.32 6.75 7.74
CA VAL A 8 -5.68 7.13 9.12
C VAL A 8 -4.92 6.29 10.15
N SER A 9 -4.65 5.01 9.85
CA SER A 9 -4.03 4.07 10.81
C SER A 9 -2.50 4.05 10.76
N TRP A 10 -1.91 4.16 9.56
CA TRP A 10 -0.46 4.01 9.31
C TRP A 10 0.21 5.32 8.92
N GLY A 11 -0.57 6.38 8.64
CA GLY A 11 -0.07 7.61 8.04
C GLY A 11 0.09 7.48 6.52
N LYS A 12 0.72 8.48 5.91
CA LYS A 12 0.99 8.45 4.46
C LYS A 12 2.20 7.56 4.17
N PRO A 13 2.14 6.73 3.11
CA PRO A 13 3.31 6.00 2.65
C PRO A 13 4.37 6.98 2.14
N ARG A 14 5.63 6.52 2.13
CA ARG A 14 6.72 7.28 1.52
C ARG A 14 6.59 7.29 0.00
N ASP A 15 6.30 6.12 -0.57
CA ASP A 15 6.21 5.91 -2.00
C ASP A 15 5.01 5.00 -2.33
N ILE A 16 4.42 5.18 -3.51
CA ILE A 16 3.35 4.34 -4.02
C ILE A 16 3.70 3.90 -5.44
N ASN A 17 3.84 2.59 -5.65
CA ASN A 17 3.92 1.99 -6.98
C ASN A 17 2.52 1.57 -7.41
N LYS A 18 2.06 2.01 -8.57
CA LYS A 18 0.70 1.73 -9.08
C LYS A 18 0.76 1.13 -10.48
N SER A 19 0.03 0.04 -10.68
CA SER A 19 -0.15 -0.64 -11.96
C SER A 19 -1.63 -0.77 -12.28
N VAL A 20 -2.00 -0.49 -13.52
CA VAL A 20 -3.39 -0.58 -14.00
C VAL A 20 -3.42 -1.47 -15.24
N GLY A 21 -4.27 -2.48 -15.24
CA GLY A 21 -4.47 -3.38 -16.36
C GLY A 21 -5.93 -3.81 -16.50
N SER A 22 -6.21 -4.70 -17.45
CA SER A 22 -7.56 -5.26 -17.62
C SER A 22 -8.03 -6.06 -16.42
N TRP A 23 -7.11 -6.52 -15.58
CA TRP A 23 -7.34 -7.22 -14.31
C TRP A 23 -7.63 -6.29 -13.11
N GLY A 24 -7.59 -4.96 -13.31
CA GLY A 24 -7.87 -3.97 -12.27
C GLY A 24 -6.65 -3.14 -11.87
N VAL A 25 -6.69 -2.60 -10.66
CA VAL A 25 -5.67 -1.70 -10.10
C VAL A 25 -4.91 -2.41 -9.00
N HIS A 26 -3.60 -2.54 -9.17
CA HIS A 26 -2.68 -3.02 -8.15
C HIS A 26 -1.84 -1.86 -7.63
N GLU A 27 -1.75 -1.70 -6.31
CA GLU A 27 -0.91 -0.68 -5.68
C GLU A 27 -0.03 -1.32 -4.59
N GLN A 28 1.26 -0.96 -4.58
CA GLN A 28 2.18 -1.25 -3.47
C GLN A 28 2.53 0.06 -2.78
N TRP A 29 2.21 0.16 -1.50
CA TRP A 29 2.55 1.30 -0.65
C TRP A 29 3.77 0.96 0.18
N ILE A 30 4.76 1.87 0.18
CA ILE A 30 6.06 1.63 0.80
C ILE A 30 6.23 2.55 2.00
N TYR A 31 6.44 1.96 3.17
CA TYR A 31 6.75 2.65 4.41
C TYR A 31 8.20 2.38 4.79
N ARG A 32 9.11 3.29 4.41
CA ARG A 32 10.53 3.18 4.77
C ARG A 32 10.81 3.88 6.10
N LYS A 33 11.39 3.15 7.05
CA LYS A 33 11.99 3.66 8.30
C LYS A 33 13.51 3.49 8.24
N PHE A 34 14.22 3.98 9.26
CA PHE A 34 15.68 4.01 9.29
C PHE A 34 16.35 2.63 9.12
N SER A 35 15.77 1.57 9.70
CA SER A 35 16.34 0.22 9.71
C SER A 35 15.40 -0.85 9.14
N HIS A 36 14.22 -0.46 8.66
CA HIS A 36 13.17 -1.40 8.28
C HIS A 36 12.24 -0.78 7.22
N SER A 37 11.65 -1.61 6.36
CA SER A 37 10.66 -1.16 5.38
C SER A 37 9.46 -2.09 5.34
N THR A 38 8.27 -1.54 5.58
CA THR A 38 7.02 -2.29 5.46
C THR A 38 6.36 -1.97 4.13
N TYR A 39 5.80 -2.98 3.48
CA TYR A 39 5.11 -2.88 2.20
C TYR A 39 3.67 -3.32 2.35
N LEU A 40 2.72 -2.51 1.88
CA LEU A 40 1.30 -2.85 1.86
C LEU A 40 0.86 -3.05 0.41
N TYR A 41 0.09 -4.10 0.14
CA TYR A 41 -0.40 -4.43 -1.19
C TYR A 41 -1.92 -4.27 -1.25
N PHE A 42 -2.37 -3.56 -2.27
CA PHE A 42 -3.78 -3.28 -2.50
C PHE A 42 -4.23 -3.81 -3.84
N GLU A 43 -5.42 -4.39 -3.85
CA GLU A 43 -6.16 -4.75 -5.06
C GLU A 43 -7.43 -3.91 -5.11
N ASN A 44 -7.61 -3.14 -6.17
CA ASN A 44 -8.78 -2.28 -6.39
C ASN A 44 -9.12 -1.39 -5.18
N GLY A 45 -8.10 -0.84 -4.52
CA GLY A 45 -8.24 0.05 -3.36
C GLY A 45 -8.46 -0.65 -2.01
N ILE A 46 -8.41 -1.99 -1.98
CA ILE A 46 -8.58 -2.79 -0.76
C ILE A 46 -7.24 -3.42 -0.38
N LEU A 47 -6.80 -3.21 0.86
CA LEU A 47 -5.61 -3.85 1.40
C LEU A 47 -5.80 -5.38 1.43
N THR A 48 -4.90 -6.11 0.78
CA THR A 48 -4.95 -7.58 0.66
C THR A 48 -3.83 -8.28 1.43
N SER A 49 -2.63 -7.70 1.47
CA SER A 49 -1.49 -8.29 2.18
C SER A 49 -0.44 -7.23 2.57
N TRP A 50 0.52 -7.65 3.41
CA TRP A 50 1.65 -6.82 3.81
C TRP A 50 2.92 -7.66 4.00
N GLN A 51 4.08 -7.00 3.93
CA GLN A 51 5.41 -7.58 4.14
C GLN A 51 6.26 -6.63 5.00
N ASP A 52 7.11 -7.20 5.86
CA ASP A 52 8.05 -6.53 6.78
C ASP A 52 9.45 -7.11 6.52
#